data_AF-K9RW46-F1
#
_entry.id   AF-K9RW46-F1
#
_cell.length_a   1.000
_cell.length_b   1.000
_cell.length_c   1.000
_cell.angle_alpha   90.00
_cell.angle_beta   90.00
_cell.angle_gamma   90.00
#
_symmetry.space_group_name_H-M   'P 1'
#
loop_
_entity.id
_entity.type
_entity.pdbx_description
1 polymer ?
#
loop_
_entity_poly.entity_id
_entity_poly.type
_entity_poly.pdbx_seq_one_letter_code
_entity_poly.pdbx_strand_id
1 'polypeptide(L)'
;MAWVDEIQTLKSKISLVLDHPASVKQQVKEITLVQKQLRVIKREINAQIQQINQTVAQSRPDSLVSVGLDLFGKRRMAGTVRSMTRQAMQREKQEARQPYLDLKNDVHQLILEGDRLKLAAESYLNSTQP
;
A
#
# COMPACT_ATOMS: atom_id res chain seq x y z
N MET A 1 3.69 -11.19 6.99
CA MET A 1 3.02 -12.02 5.97
C MET A 1 1.50 -12.12 6.17
N ALA A 2 0.94 -11.86 7.36
CA ALA A 2 -0.51 -11.96 7.62
C ALA A 2 -1.42 -11.22 6.62
N TRP A 3 -1.07 -10.01 6.19
CA TRP A 3 -1.90 -9.27 5.22
C TRP A 3 -2.00 -9.94 3.85
N VAL A 4 -0.97 -10.67 3.40
CA VAL A 4 -1.00 -11.33 2.09
C VAL A 4 -2.09 -12.40 2.07
N ASP A 5 -2.12 -13.26 3.09
CA ASP A 5 -3.10 -14.34 3.20
C ASP A 5 -4.52 -13.79 3.38
N GLU A 6 -4.66 -12.73 4.17
CA GLU A 6 -5.94 -12.05 4.38
C GLU A 6 -6.46 -11.43 3.07
N ILE A 7 -5.60 -10.73 2.33
CA ILE A 7 -5.96 -10.14 1.03
C ILE A 7 -6.37 -11.22 0.03
N GLN A 8 -5.66 -12.36 -0.02
CA GLN A 8 -6.05 -13.48 -0.89
C GLN A 8 -7.40 -14.08 -0.49
N THR A 9 -7.66 -14.20 0.82
CA THR A 9 -8.94 -14.68 1.34
C THR A 9 -10.08 -13.71 1.04
N LEU A 10 -9.82 -12.41 1.06
CA LEU A 10 -10.81 -11.40 0.69
C LEU A 10 -11.04 -11.36 -0.82
N LYS A 11 -9.99 -11.53 -1.62
CA LYS A 11 -10.07 -11.59 -3.07
C LYS A 11 -10.99 -12.71 -3.55
N SER A 12 -10.91 -13.91 -2.96
CA SER A 12 -11.78 -15.03 -3.36
C SER A 12 -13.27 -14.79 -3.08
N LYS A 13 -13.61 -13.81 -2.23
CA LYS A 13 -14.99 -13.39 -1.93
C LYS A 13 -15.51 -12.28 -2.84
N ILE A 14 -14.64 -11.68 -3.67
CA ILE A 14 -15.04 -10.70 -4.68
C ILE A 14 -15.42 -11.47 -5.95
N SER A 15 -16.67 -11.93 -5.98
CA SER A 15 -17.23 -12.62 -7.14
C SER A 15 -18.67 -12.16 -7.37
N LEU A 16 -19.07 -12.11 -8.64
CA LEU A 16 -20.45 -11.80 -9.04
C LEU A 16 -20.94 -12.85 -10.04
N VAL A 17 -22.10 -13.43 -9.75
CA VAL A 17 -22.86 -14.31 -10.62
C VAL A 17 -24.22 -13.67 -10.84
N LEU A 18 -24.57 -13.41 -12.11
CA LEU A 18 -25.84 -12.80 -12.51
C LEU A 18 -26.92 -13.87 -12.65
N ASP A 19 -27.50 -14.26 -11.52
CA ASP A 19 -28.52 -15.30 -11.41
C ASP A 19 -29.92 -14.70 -11.13
N HIS A 20 -30.35 -14.68 -9.87
CA HIS A 20 -31.64 -14.15 -9.45
C HIS A 20 -31.45 -12.79 -8.77
N PRO A 21 -32.30 -11.78 -9.00
CA PRO A 21 -32.14 -10.44 -8.41
C PRO A 21 -31.92 -10.42 -6.89
N ALA A 22 -32.53 -11.34 -6.13
CA ALA A 22 -32.30 -11.44 -4.69
C ALA A 22 -30.86 -11.89 -4.34
N SER A 23 -30.34 -12.89 -5.06
CA SER A 23 -28.96 -13.39 -4.90
C SER A 23 -27.95 -12.32 -5.31
N VAL A 24 -28.14 -11.66 -6.45
CA VAL A 24 -27.29 -10.53 -6.89
C VAL A 24 -27.24 -9.42 -5.83
N LYS A 25 -28.39 -9.05 -5.23
CA LYS A 25 -28.43 -8.07 -4.13
C LYS A 25 -27.65 -8.52 -2.90
N GLN A 26 -27.65 -9.82 -2.58
CA GLN A 26 -26.85 -10.37 -1.49
C GLN A 26 -25.35 -10.31 -1.81
N GLN A 27 -24.95 -10.74 -3.01
CA GLN A 27 -23.56 -10.69 -3.47
C GLN A 27 -23.01 -9.25 -3.44
N VAL A 28 -23.80 -8.24 -3.83
CA VAL A 28 -23.42 -6.81 -3.72
C VAL A 28 -23.14 -6.38 -2.27
N LYS A 29 -23.93 -6.87 -1.31
CA LYS A 29 -23.70 -6.61 0.12
C LYS A 29 -22.40 -7.25 0.61
N GLU A 30 -22.13 -8.47 0.17
CA GLU A 30 -20.89 -9.19 0.49
C GLU A 30 -19.66 -8.48 -0.09
N ILE A 31 -19.70 -8.10 -1.36
CA ILE A 31 -18.65 -7.28 -2.01
C ILE A 31 -18.43 -5.97 -1.23
N THR A 32 -19.52 -5.31 -0.81
CA THR A 32 -19.43 -4.08 -0.02
C THR A 32 -18.74 -4.30 1.34
N LEU A 33 -19.02 -5.42 2.00
CA LEU A 33 -18.37 -5.77 3.27
C LEU A 33 -16.87 -6.04 3.05
N VAL A 34 -16.52 -6.81 2.02
CA VAL A 34 -15.13 -7.11 1.67
C VAL A 34 -14.37 -5.82 1.35
N GLN A 35 -14.96 -4.89 0.60
CA GLN A 35 -14.35 -3.59 0.33
C GLN A 35 -14.08 -2.78 1.61
N LYS A 36 -14.97 -2.86 2.62
CA LYS A 36 -14.73 -2.19 3.91
C LYS A 36 -13.51 -2.80 4.61
N GLN A 37 -13.37 -4.12 4.61
CA GLN A 37 -12.21 -4.81 5.19
C GLN A 37 -10.91 -4.44 4.45
N LEU A 38 -10.93 -4.47 3.11
CA LEU A 38 -9.79 -4.02 2.29
C LEU A 38 -9.40 -2.56 2.57
N ARG A 39 -10.36 -1.66 2.84
CA ARG A 39 -10.06 -0.27 3.23
C ARG A 39 -9.40 -0.17 4.60
N VAL A 40 -9.72 -1.05 5.55
CA VAL A 40 -9.04 -1.12 6.85
C VAL A 40 -7.59 -1.57 6.65
N ILE A 41 -7.37 -2.67 5.92
CA ILE A 41 -6.02 -3.15 5.59
C ILE A 41 -5.20 -2.06 4.88
N LYS A 42 -5.80 -1.33 3.93
CA LYS A 42 -5.13 -0.19 3.26
C LYS A 42 -4.66 0.89 4.23
N ARG A 43 -5.44 1.18 5.29
CA ARG A 43 -5.06 2.15 6.33
C ARG A 43 -3.91 1.62 7.18
N GLU A 44 -3.94 0.35 7.56
CA GLU A 44 -2.85 -0.29 8.32
C GLU A 44 -1.54 -0.30 7.53
N ILE A 45 -1.58 -0.65 6.24
CA ILE A 45 -0.43 -0.58 5.34
C ILE A 45 0.12 0.85 5.28
N ASN A 46 -0.76 1.86 5.15
CA ASN A 46 -0.34 3.26 5.16
C ASN A 46 0.31 3.66 6.50
N ALA A 47 -0.22 3.21 7.63
CA ALA A 47 0.39 3.45 8.94
C ALA A 47 1.79 2.84 9.03
N GLN A 48 1.97 1.61 8.52
CA GLN A 48 3.29 0.97 8.48
C GLN A 48 4.28 1.73 7.57
N ILE A 49 3.83 2.20 6.40
CA ILE A 49 4.64 3.06 5.53
C ILE A 49 5.04 4.35 6.26
N GLN A 50 4.12 4.97 7.01
CA GLN A 50 4.40 6.17 7.80
C GLN A 50 5.38 5.89 8.95
N GLN A 51 5.27 4.74 9.61
CA GLN A 51 6.24 4.33 10.63
C GLN A 51 7.64 4.16 10.03
N ILE A 52 7.78 3.47 8.90
CA ILE A 52 9.07 3.33 8.19
C ILE A 52 9.61 4.71 7.78
N ASN A 53 8.74 5.65 7.40
CA ASN A 53 9.14 7.04 7.18
C ASN A 53 9.72 7.70 8.42
N GLN A 54 9.07 7.55 9.57
CA GLN A 54 9.41 8.21 10.81
C GLN A 54 10.64 7.60 11.49
N THR A 55 10.74 6.27 11.58
CA THR A 55 11.92 5.58 12.11
C THR A 55 13.16 5.99 11.33
N VAL A 56 13.06 6.12 10.01
CA VAL A 56 14.18 6.56 9.19
C VAL A 56 14.47 8.06 9.37
N ALA A 57 13.46 8.90 9.58
CA ALA A 57 13.67 10.31 9.90
C ALA A 57 14.38 10.51 11.24
N GLN A 58 14.10 9.67 12.25
CA GLN A 58 14.74 9.67 13.57
C GLN A 58 16.13 9.03 13.55
N SER A 59 16.37 8.05 12.66
CA SER A 59 17.70 7.47 12.43
C SER A 59 18.67 8.40 11.70
N ARG A 60 18.26 9.63 11.35
CA ARG A 60 19.20 10.71 11.00
C ARG A 60 19.92 11.14 12.28
N PRO A 61 21.19 10.75 12.49
CA PRO A 61 21.93 11.31 13.59
C PRO A 61 22.42 12.67 13.10
N ASP A 62 22.02 13.74 13.79
CA ASP A 62 22.82 14.97 13.90
C ASP A 62 24.15 14.69 14.64
N SER A 63 24.78 13.54 14.38
CA SER A 63 25.71 12.93 15.30
C SER A 63 26.79 12.16 14.53
N LEU A 64 28.03 12.67 14.66
CA LEU A 64 29.28 11.92 14.74
C LEU A 64 30.05 11.51 13.47
N VAL A 65 30.29 12.42 12.50
CA VAL A 65 31.46 12.26 11.59
C VAL A 65 32.29 13.54 11.42
N SER A 66 31.97 14.65 12.11
CA SER A 66 32.53 15.97 11.77
C SER A 66 33.55 16.56 12.75
N VAL A 67 34.12 15.78 13.67
CA VAL A 67 35.17 16.31 14.56
C VAL A 67 36.35 15.34 14.54
N GLY A 68 37.36 15.59 13.71
CA GLY A 68 38.57 14.76 13.65
C GLY A 68 39.19 14.57 12.26
N LEU A 69 38.73 15.25 11.21
CA LEU A 69 39.44 15.32 9.94
C LEU A 69 39.80 16.76 9.62
N ASP A 70 40.88 17.18 10.28
CA ASP A 70 41.56 18.43 10.04
C ASP A 70 41.86 18.64 8.55
N LEU A 71 41.32 19.78 8.08
CA LEU A 71 42.07 20.85 7.44
C LEU A 71 42.74 20.54 6.07
N PHE A 72 42.10 21.11 5.03
CA PHE A 72 42.65 21.58 3.74
C PHE A 72 42.47 20.78 2.43
N GLY A 73 42.25 19.45 2.41
CA GLY A 73 42.10 18.71 1.12
C GLY A 73 40.75 18.03 0.85
N LYS A 74 39.97 17.75 1.90
CA LYS A 74 38.91 16.73 1.87
C LYS A 74 37.50 17.26 1.62
N ARG A 75 37.25 18.57 1.43
CA ARG A 75 35.88 19.12 1.24
C ARG A 75 35.13 18.52 0.03
N ARG A 76 35.83 18.32 -1.10
CA ARG A 76 35.24 17.70 -2.31
C ARG A 76 34.93 16.22 -2.11
N MET A 77 35.83 15.49 -1.44
CA MET A 77 35.63 14.08 -1.09
C MET A 77 34.55 13.91 -0.02
N ALA A 78 34.51 14.77 1.00
CA ALA A 78 33.47 14.76 2.03
C ALA A 78 32.08 15.07 1.46
N GLY A 79 31.98 15.97 0.46
CA GLY A 79 30.73 16.19 -0.28
C GLY A 79 30.30 14.96 -1.08
N THR A 80 31.24 14.31 -1.75
CA THR A 80 31.00 13.08 -2.53
C THR A 80 30.56 11.93 -1.64
N VAL A 81 31.28 11.67 -0.55
CA VAL A 81 30.92 10.64 0.46
C VAL A 81 29.55 10.94 1.05
N ARG A 82 29.26 12.17 1.49
CA ARG A 82 27.92 12.55 1.99
C ARG A 82 26.83 12.33 0.95
N SER A 83 27.10 12.61 -0.33
CA SER A 83 26.14 12.37 -1.41
C SER A 83 25.89 10.87 -1.63
N MET A 84 26.95 10.06 -1.60
CA MET A 84 26.87 8.60 -1.75
C MET A 84 26.14 7.97 -0.56
N THR A 85 26.44 8.39 0.68
CA THR A 85 25.71 7.93 1.87
C THR A 85 24.24 8.33 1.80
N ARG A 86 23.91 9.56 1.37
CA ARG A 86 22.51 9.98 1.16
C ARG A 86 21.79 9.13 0.12
N GLN A 87 22.44 8.81 -1.00
CA GLN A 87 21.87 7.96 -2.05
C GLN A 87 21.69 6.53 -1.57
N ALA A 88 22.67 5.94 -0.89
CA ALA A 88 22.58 4.60 -0.31
C ALA A 88 21.42 4.50 0.68
N MET A 89 21.33 5.45 1.63
CA MET A 89 20.20 5.53 2.57
C MET A 89 18.85 5.73 1.87
N GLN A 90 18.83 6.45 0.74
CA GLN A 90 17.58 6.66 -0.01
C GLN A 90 17.14 5.39 -0.75
N ARG A 91 18.08 4.59 -1.26
CA ARG A 91 17.79 3.29 -1.88
C ARG A 91 17.26 2.29 -0.85
N GLU A 92 17.92 2.20 0.30
CA GLU A 92 17.48 1.37 1.42
C GLU A 92 16.07 1.74 1.90
N LYS A 93 15.75 3.04 1.96
CA LYS A 93 14.38 3.53 2.22
C LYS A 93 13.37 3.05 1.21
N GLN A 94 13.74 3.06 -0.06
CA GLN A 94 12.86 2.71 -1.16
C GLN A 94 12.59 1.21 -1.14
N GLU A 95 13.63 0.40 -0.95
CA GLU A 95 13.56 -1.05 -0.82
C GLU A 95 12.71 -1.48 0.38
N ALA A 96 12.88 -0.85 1.55
CA ALA A 96 12.09 -1.19 2.75
C ALA A 96 10.59 -0.87 2.62
N ARG A 97 10.22 0.12 1.78
CA ARG A 97 8.81 0.53 1.59
C ARG A 97 8.15 -0.13 0.41
N GLN A 98 8.93 -0.52 -0.59
CA GLN A 98 8.43 -1.11 -1.83
C GLN A 98 7.41 -2.23 -1.60
N PRO A 99 7.64 -3.24 -0.73
CA PRO A 99 6.67 -4.31 -0.55
C PRO A 99 5.31 -3.81 -0.01
N TYR A 100 5.31 -2.75 0.81
CA TYR A 100 4.08 -2.16 1.33
C TYR A 100 3.37 -1.30 0.28
N LEU A 101 4.11 -0.64 -0.61
CA LEU A 101 3.53 0.12 -1.72
C LEU A 101 2.86 -0.81 -2.72
N ASP A 102 3.49 -1.93 -3.04
CA ASP A 102 2.94 -2.96 -3.93
C ASP A 102 1.65 -3.53 -3.32
N LEU A 103 1.69 -3.92 -2.05
CA LEU A 103 0.51 -4.43 -1.35
C LEU A 103 -0.64 -3.41 -1.29
N LYS A 104 -0.32 -2.13 -1.06
CA LYS A 104 -1.31 -1.04 -1.09
C LYS A 104 -1.96 -0.91 -2.47
N ASN A 105 -1.20 -1.11 -3.54
CA ASN A 105 -1.69 -1.05 -4.90
C ASN A 105 -2.60 -2.25 -5.21
N ASP A 106 -2.21 -3.46 -4.78
CA ASP A 106 -3.04 -4.66 -4.95
C ASP A 106 -4.40 -4.51 -4.26
N VAL A 107 -4.40 -4.06 -3.01
CA VAL A 107 -5.63 -3.75 -2.27
C VAL A 107 -6.47 -2.70 -3.01
N HIS A 108 -5.83 -1.69 -3.60
CA HIS A 108 -6.54 -0.67 -4.35
C HIS A 108 -7.22 -1.24 -5.61
N GLN A 109 -6.53 -2.10 -6.35
CA GLN A 109 -7.09 -2.77 -7.53
C GLN A 109 -8.28 -3.65 -7.16
N LEU A 110 -8.21 -4.40 -6.07
CA LEU A 110 -9.33 -5.23 -5.59
C LEU A 110 -10.56 -4.39 -5.20
N ILE A 111 -10.36 -3.23 -4.59
CA ILE A 111 -11.48 -2.30 -4.29
C ILE A 111 -12.14 -1.84 -5.59
N LEU A 112 -11.34 -1.46 -6.59
CA LEU A 112 -11.84 -1.01 -7.90
C LEU A 112 -12.57 -2.12 -8.65
N GLU A 113 -12.06 -3.35 -8.60
CA GLU A 113 -12.73 -4.53 -9.16
C GLU A 113 -14.10 -4.73 -8.52
N GLY A 114 -14.19 -4.68 -7.19
CA GLY A 114 -15.46 -4.74 -6.48
C GLY A 114 -16.44 -3.61 -6.88
N ASP A 115 -15.94 -2.40 -7.15
CA ASP A 115 -16.79 -1.30 -7.63
C ASP A 115 -17.32 -1.57 -9.05
N ARG A 116 -16.49 -2.14 -9.94
CA ARG A 116 -16.94 -2.57 -11.28
C ARG A 116 -18.01 -3.66 -11.20
N LEU A 117 -17.85 -4.64 -10.31
CA LEU A 117 -18.85 -5.70 -10.12
C LEU A 117 -20.19 -5.13 -9.62
N LYS A 118 -20.16 -4.20 -8.66
CA LYS A 118 -21.40 -3.54 -8.20
C LYS A 118 -22.12 -2.78 -9.31
N LEU A 119 -21.38 -2.07 -10.18
CA LEU A 119 -21.97 -1.39 -11.34
C LEU A 119 -22.63 -2.38 -12.32
N ALA A 120 -21.98 -3.52 -12.58
CA ALA A 120 -22.56 -4.57 -13.41
C ALA A 120 -23.82 -5.17 -12.78
N ALA A 121 -23.81 -5.40 -11.46
CA ALA A 121 -24.96 -5.88 -10.71
C ALA A 121 -26.13 -4.88 -10.73
N GLU A 122 -25.86 -3.58 -10.53
CA GLU A 122 -26.87 -2.53 -10.62
C GLU A 122 -27.50 -2.48 -12.01
N SER A 123 -26.68 -2.56 -13.06
CA SER A 123 -27.16 -2.59 -14.45
C SER A 123 -28.10 -3.79 -14.70
N TYR A 124 -27.72 -4.97 -14.21
CA TYR A 124 -28.55 -6.17 -14.30
C TYR A 124 -29.89 -6.01 -13.55
N LEU A 125 -29.84 -5.54 -12.30
CA LEU A 125 -31.02 -5.36 -11.48
C LEU A 125 -32.00 -4.35 -12.08
N ASN A 126 -31.51 -3.26 -12.64
CA ASN A 126 -32.33 -2.25 -13.31
C ASN A 126 -32.97 -2.78 -14.59
N SER A 127 -32.29 -3.66 -15.33
CA SER A 127 -32.86 -4.29 -16.53
C SER A 127 -33.90 -5.38 -16.24
N THR A 128 -33.89 -5.92 -15.02
CA THR A 128 -34.74 -7.05 -14.61
C THR A 128 -35.95 -6.62 -13.77
N GLN A 129 -35.99 -5.36 -13.31
CA GLN A 129 -37.18 -4.79 -12.68
C GLN A 129 -38.19 -4.36 -13.76
N PRO A 130 -39.44 -4.87 -13.73
CA PRO A 130 -40.51 -4.34 -14.57
C PRO A 130 -40.94 -2.93 -14.17
#